data_AF-A0A712CRG1-F1
#
_entry.id   AF-A0A712CRG1-F1
#
_cell.length_a   1.000
_cell.length_b   1.000
_cell.length_c   1.000
_cell.angle_alpha   90.00
_cell.angle_beta   90.00
_cell.angle_gamma   90.00
#
_symmetry.space_group_name_H-M   'P 1'
#
loop_
_entity.id
_entity.type
_entity.pdbx_description
1 polymer ?
#
loop_
_entity_poly.entity_id
_entity_poly.type
_entity_poly.pdbx_seq_one_letter_code
_entity_poly.pdbx_strand_id
1 'polypeptide(L)'
;MVELKAPLTTLWRGKDAFEEVKTLQGEVFRELETRRTLRFELDGKSYFLKWHKGTSLKEIVKNLISLRMPVLGADREWHAIHRLHELGVDTMHGVGFGEKGVNPLTRTSFIITEDLTPTISLEDYCADWAVNPPDAQVKWMIIKRVATMVRKMHAGGINHRDCYICHFLLHLPFTGRE
;
A
#
# COMPACT_ATOMS: atom_id res chain seq x y z
N MET A 1 8.08 -0.13 18.08
CA MET A 1 8.04 -1.49 17.51
C MET A 1 8.71 -1.45 16.15
N VAL A 2 9.50 -2.45 15.79
CA VAL A 2 10.07 -2.59 14.43
C VAL A 2 9.96 -4.06 14.05
N GLU A 3 9.41 -4.30 12.87
CA GLU A 3 9.30 -5.63 12.26
C GLU A 3 9.88 -5.55 10.85
N LEU A 4 10.91 -6.34 10.58
CA LEU A 4 11.56 -6.40 9.28
C LEU A 4 11.53 -7.85 8.79
N LYS A 5 11.46 -8.01 7.47
CA LYS A 5 11.69 -9.28 6.77
C LYS A 5 12.93 -9.17 5.89
N ALA A 6 13.41 -10.30 5.38
CA ALA A 6 14.46 -10.27 4.36
C ALA A 6 13.97 -9.50 3.12
N PRO A 7 14.84 -8.74 2.43
CA PRO A 7 16.28 -8.59 2.68
C PRO A 7 16.65 -7.58 3.79
N LEU A 8 15.70 -6.78 4.27
CA LEU A 8 15.94 -5.68 5.22
C LEU A 8 16.52 -6.16 6.55
N THR A 9 16.08 -7.31 7.08
CA THR A 9 16.62 -7.90 8.32
C THR A 9 18.12 -8.14 8.27
N THR A 10 18.64 -8.49 7.08
CA THR A 10 20.06 -8.78 6.88
C THR A 10 20.84 -7.49 6.70
N LEU A 11 20.35 -6.60 5.85
CA LEU A 11 21.03 -5.33 5.50
C LEU A 11 21.08 -4.33 6.64
N TRP A 12 20.06 -4.33 7.49
CA TRP A 12 19.92 -3.42 8.63
C TRP A 12 20.27 -4.09 9.96
N ARG A 13 20.94 -5.26 9.92
CA ARG A 13 21.40 -5.94 11.13
C ARG A 13 22.32 -5.00 11.92
N GLY A 14 21.93 -4.72 13.16
CA GLY A 14 22.68 -3.85 14.08
C GLY A 14 22.56 -2.35 13.79
N LYS A 15 21.68 -1.95 12.85
CA LYS A 15 21.42 -0.54 12.51
C LYS A 15 20.07 -0.07 13.05
N ASP A 16 19.89 1.24 13.19
CA ASP A 16 18.58 1.82 13.47
C ASP A 16 17.78 1.95 12.18
N ALA A 17 16.73 1.12 12.05
CA ALA A 17 15.86 1.13 10.87
C ALA A 17 15.25 2.51 10.57
N PHE A 18 14.99 3.35 11.58
CA PHE A 18 14.45 4.69 11.35
C PHE A 18 15.48 5.64 10.73
N GLU A 19 16.76 5.45 11.00
CA GLU A 19 17.81 6.22 10.33
C GLU A 19 18.05 5.66 8.92
N GLU A 20 18.12 4.35 8.74
CA GLU A 20 18.28 3.73 7.42
C GLU A 20 17.16 4.15 6.45
N VAL A 21 15.90 4.13 6.90
CA VAL A 21 14.73 4.54 6.10
C VAL A 21 14.86 5.97 5.56
N LYS A 22 15.45 6.90 6.33
CA LYS A 22 15.65 8.29 5.88
C LYS A 22 16.70 8.40 4.79
N THR A 23 17.71 7.52 4.82
CA THR A 23 18.81 7.52 3.85
C THR A 23 18.40 6.94 2.50
N LEU A 24 17.28 6.20 2.43
CA LEU A 24 16.79 5.61 1.18
C LEU A 24 16.55 6.69 0.11
N GLN A 25 17.09 6.40 -1.07
CA GLN A 25 16.99 7.22 -2.29
C GLN A 25 16.24 6.44 -3.37
N GLY A 26 15.55 7.17 -4.24
CA GLY A 26 14.78 6.61 -5.32
C GLY A 26 13.79 7.62 -5.88
N GLU A 27 12.82 7.13 -6.65
CA GLU A 27 11.78 7.97 -7.25
C GLU A 27 10.79 8.43 -6.18
N VAL A 28 10.64 9.74 -6.02
CA VAL A 28 9.75 10.33 -5.02
C VAL A 28 8.38 10.60 -5.64
N PHE A 29 7.36 9.88 -5.16
CA PHE A 29 5.98 10.05 -5.60
C PHE A 29 5.25 11.14 -4.82
N ARG A 30 5.62 11.35 -3.55
CA ARG A 30 5.03 12.38 -2.70
C ARG A 30 5.96 12.77 -1.58
N GLU A 31 6.13 14.07 -1.36
CA GLU A 31 6.90 14.61 -0.24
C GLU A 31 6.19 15.83 0.36
N LEU A 32 5.81 15.69 1.63
CA LEU A 32 5.21 16.70 2.49
C LEU A 32 5.95 16.69 3.83
N GLU A 33 5.79 17.74 4.62
CA GLU A 33 6.46 17.89 5.93
C GLU A 33 6.30 16.66 6.85
N THR A 34 5.14 16.00 6.80
CA THR A 34 4.78 14.87 7.66
C THR A 34 4.73 13.52 6.92
N ARG A 35 4.96 13.49 5.60
CA ARG A 35 4.77 12.27 4.79
C ARG A 35 5.72 12.22 3.59
N ARG A 36 6.42 11.10 3.44
CA ARG A 36 7.27 10.81 2.27
C ARG A 36 6.88 9.46 1.68
N THR A 37 6.65 9.40 0.37
CA THR A 37 6.42 8.16 -0.38
C THR A 37 7.45 8.08 -1.49
N LEU A 38 8.27 7.04 -1.47
CA LEU A 38 9.33 6.83 -2.45
C LEU A 38 9.36 5.37 -2.91
N ARG A 39 9.75 5.17 -4.16
CA ARG A 39 10.07 3.87 -4.74
C ARG A 39 11.58 3.74 -4.82
N PHE A 40 12.14 2.67 -4.30
CA PHE A 40 13.58 2.42 -4.29
C PHE A 40 13.87 1.00 -4.77
N GLU A 41 15.10 0.76 -5.20
CA GLU A 41 15.56 -0.55 -5.63
C GLU A 41 16.56 -1.12 -4.62
N LEU A 42 16.49 -2.44 -4.44
CA LEU A 42 17.38 -3.20 -3.58
C LEU A 42 17.52 -4.61 -4.15
N ASP A 43 18.77 -5.05 -4.37
CA ASP A 43 19.10 -6.34 -4.96
C ASP A 43 18.32 -6.67 -6.26
N GLY A 44 18.13 -5.66 -7.11
CA GLY A 44 17.41 -5.77 -8.38
C GLY A 44 15.89 -5.92 -8.27
N LYS A 45 15.32 -5.73 -7.07
CA LYS A 45 13.87 -5.66 -6.82
C LYS A 45 13.47 -4.25 -6.41
N SER A 46 12.28 -3.82 -6.81
CA SER A 46 11.73 -2.53 -6.38
C SER A 46 10.82 -2.68 -5.16
N TYR A 47 10.81 -1.62 -4.35
CA TYR A 47 10.07 -1.52 -3.11
C TYR A 47 9.47 -0.12 -2.97
N PHE A 48 8.37 -0.01 -2.24
CA PHE A 48 7.80 1.28 -1.84
C PHE A 48 8.03 1.51 -0.36
N LEU A 49 8.56 2.67 0.00
CA LEU A 49 8.55 3.19 1.35
C LEU A 49 7.45 4.24 1.48
N LYS A 50 6.64 4.12 2.53
CA LYS A 50 5.76 5.17 3.02
C LYS A 50 6.16 5.54 4.44
N TRP A 51 6.78 6.70 4.60
CA TRP A 51 7.17 7.27 5.88
C TRP A 51 6.19 8.34 6.33
N HIS A 52 5.86 8.34 7.62
CA HIS A 52 4.97 9.28 8.30
C HIS A 52 5.66 9.85 9.55
N LYS A 53 5.51 11.15 9.76
CA LYS A 53 6.01 11.89 10.93
C LYS A 53 4.93 12.82 11.45
N GLY A 54 4.33 12.44 12.56
CA GLY A 54 3.29 13.20 13.25
C GLY A 54 2.07 13.47 12.38
N THR A 55 1.09 14.13 12.98
CA THR A 55 -0.03 14.75 12.27
C THR A 55 -0.26 16.13 12.86
N SER A 56 -0.96 17.01 12.15
CA SER A 56 -1.31 18.32 12.72
C SER A 56 -2.44 18.21 13.75
N LEU A 57 -2.41 19.04 14.79
CA LEU A 57 -3.52 19.12 15.76
C LEU A 57 -4.85 19.45 15.07
N LYS A 58 -4.79 20.30 14.03
CA LYS A 58 -5.94 20.64 13.18
C LYS A 58 -6.54 19.40 12.52
N GLU A 59 -5.73 18.48 11.99
CA GLU A 59 -6.22 17.24 11.40
C GLU A 59 -6.79 16.27 12.43
N ILE A 60 -6.20 16.17 13.62
CA ILE A 60 -6.75 15.35 14.72
C ILE A 60 -8.15 15.85 15.06
N VAL A 61 -8.28 17.15 15.37
CA VAL A 61 -9.54 17.77 15.77
C VAL A 61 -10.58 17.69 14.65
N LYS A 62 -10.19 17.99 13.40
CA LYS A 62 -11.09 17.86 12.23
C LYS A 62 -11.65 16.46 12.09
N ASN A 63 -10.79 15.43 12.18
CA ASN A 63 -11.22 14.04 12.02
C ASN A 63 -12.14 13.63 13.17
N LEU A 64 -11.80 13.97 14.43
CA LEU A 64 -12.63 13.65 15.59
C LEU A 64 -14.00 14.34 15.56
N ILE A 65 -14.06 15.63 15.20
CA ILE A 65 -15.34 16.36 15.01
C ILE A 65 -16.16 15.72 13.89
N SER A 66 -15.50 15.17 12.87
CA SER A 66 -16.16 14.43 11.78
C SER A 66 -16.47 12.97 12.13
N LEU A 67 -16.31 12.55 13.40
CA LEU A 67 -16.47 11.17 13.88
C LEU A 67 -15.58 10.15 13.13
N ARG A 68 -14.46 10.59 12.57
CA ARG A 68 -13.47 9.77 11.88
C ARG A 68 -12.24 9.61 12.77
N MET A 69 -11.77 8.38 12.94
CA MET A 69 -10.49 8.15 13.62
C MET A 69 -9.34 8.68 12.74
N PRO A 70 -8.49 9.60 13.25
CA PRO A 70 -7.36 10.14 12.48
C PRO A 70 -6.41 9.02 12.04
N VAL A 71 -5.85 9.14 10.83
CA VAL A 71 -4.76 8.24 10.39
C VAL A 71 -3.49 8.72 11.09
N LEU A 72 -2.98 7.94 12.04
CA LEU A 72 -1.88 8.35 12.92
C LEU A 72 -0.53 7.75 12.53
N GLY A 73 -0.49 6.88 11.53
CA GLY A 73 0.73 6.23 11.08
C GLY A 73 0.48 5.16 10.00
N ALA A 74 1.51 4.35 9.78
CA ALA A 74 1.50 3.24 8.83
C ALA A 74 0.85 1.95 9.36
N ASP A 75 0.45 1.92 10.63
CA ASP A 75 -0.16 0.78 11.32
C ASP A 75 -1.41 0.25 10.60
N ARG A 76 -2.27 1.15 10.12
CA ARG A 76 -3.47 0.78 9.37
C ARG A 76 -3.16 -0.01 8.11
N GLU A 77 -2.14 0.43 7.35
CA GLU A 77 -1.76 -0.23 6.11
C GLU A 77 -1.12 -1.59 6.40
N TRP A 78 -0.26 -1.65 7.42
CA TRP A 78 0.34 -2.90 7.87
C TRP A 78 -0.71 -3.94 8.27
N HIS A 79 -1.67 -3.55 9.12
CA HIS A 79 -2.75 -4.45 9.55
C HIS A 79 -3.69 -4.82 8.39
N ALA A 80 -3.97 -3.89 7.46
CA ALA A 80 -4.78 -4.18 6.29
C ALA A 80 -4.12 -5.23 5.40
N ILE A 81 -2.81 -5.14 5.15
CA ILE A 81 -2.07 -6.14 4.37
C ILE A 81 -2.17 -7.51 5.02
N HIS A 82 -1.90 -7.63 6.33
CA HIS A 82 -1.98 -8.92 7.03
C HIS A 82 -3.39 -9.51 6.97
N ARG A 83 -4.41 -8.67 7.19
CA ARG A 83 -5.80 -9.10 7.14
C ARG A 83 -6.22 -9.52 5.73
N LEU A 84 -5.75 -8.85 4.68
CA LEU A 84 -6.01 -9.24 3.30
C LEU A 84 -5.39 -10.61 2.97
N HIS A 85 -4.17 -10.86 3.47
CA HIS A 85 -3.50 -12.16 3.31
C HIS A 85 -4.31 -13.28 3.99
N GLU A 86 -4.80 -13.07 5.22
CA GLU A 86 -5.68 -14.03 5.92
C GLU A 86 -6.97 -14.33 5.16
N LEU A 87 -7.50 -13.34 4.43
CA LEU A 87 -8.73 -13.47 3.64
C LEU A 87 -8.47 -14.06 2.23
N GLY A 88 -7.22 -14.30 1.88
CA GLY A 88 -6.82 -14.72 0.52
C GLY A 88 -7.24 -13.69 -0.53
N VAL A 89 -7.02 -12.40 -0.25
CA VAL A 89 -7.15 -11.30 -1.20
C VAL A 89 -5.75 -10.83 -1.57
N ASP A 90 -5.41 -10.90 -2.86
CA ASP A 90 -4.10 -10.49 -3.34
C ASP A 90 -3.87 -8.99 -3.07
N THR A 91 -2.71 -8.68 -2.52
CA THR A 91 -2.28 -7.32 -2.21
C THR A 91 -0.75 -7.27 -2.09
N MET A 92 -0.19 -6.09 -1.84
CA MET A 92 1.24 -5.88 -1.64
C MET A 92 1.80 -6.74 -0.49
N HIS A 93 3.05 -7.15 -0.60
CA HIS A 93 3.74 -7.85 0.49
C HIS A 93 4.48 -6.84 1.38
N GLY A 94 4.12 -6.78 2.66
CA GLY A 94 4.82 -5.97 3.65
C GLY A 94 6.13 -6.62 4.10
N VAL A 95 7.25 -5.93 3.88
CA VAL A 95 8.62 -6.41 4.23
C VAL A 95 9.27 -5.60 5.35
N GLY A 96 8.72 -4.43 5.69
CA GLY A 96 9.21 -3.65 6.81
C GLY A 96 8.10 -2.79 7.41
N PHE A 97 8.07 -2.72 8.73
CA PHE A 97 7.21 -1.83 9.49
C PHE A 97 7.97 -1.32 10.71
N GLY A 98 7.79 -0.04 11.01
CA GLY A 98 8.38 0.55 12.20
C GLY A 98 7.50 1.64 12.75
N GLU A 99 7.46 1.73 14.07
CA GLU A 99 6.73 2.75 14.80
C GLU A 99 7.41 3.17 16.11
N LYS A 100 7.49 4.49 16.34
CA LYS A 100 8.08 5.11 17.52
C LYS A 100 7.27 6.33 17.97
N GLY A 101 7.15 6.50 19.28
CA GLY A 101 6.50 7.64 19.92
C GLY A 101 5.00 7.42 20.17
N VAL A 102 4.54 7.80 21.36
CA VAL A 102 3.13 7.68 21.78
C VAL A 102 2.31 8.94 21.49
N ASN A 103 2.97 10.09 21.39
CA ASN A 103 2.31 11.35 21.11
C ASN A 103 1.98 11.43 19.60
N PRO A 104 0.70 11.53 19.20
CA PRO A 104 0.30 11.55 17.80
C PRO A 104 0.89 12.73 17.00
N LEU A 105 1.29 13.81 17.66
CA LEU A 105 1.93 14.97 17.02
C LEU A 105 3.40 14.71 16.66
N THR A 106 4.05 13.75 17.30
CA THR A 106 5.48 13.45 17.11
C THR A 106 5.78 11.99 16.76
N ARG A 107 4.75 11.13 16.71
CA ARG A 107 4.83 9.72 16.34
C ARG A 107 5.43 9.58 14.94
N THR A 108 6.43 8.74 14.79
CA THR A 108 7.02 8.41 13.49
C THR A 108 6.74 6.96 13.17
N SER A 109 6.33 6.68 11.94
CA SER A 109 6.13 5.32 11.47
C SER A 109 6.50 5.17 10.01
N PHE A 110 6.91 3.98 9.61
CA PHE A 110 7.15 3.65 8.22
C PHE A 110 6.57 2.27 7.90
N ILE A 111 6.24 2.08 6.63
CA ILE A 111 5.99 0.77 6.03
C ILE A 111 6.77 0.66 4.73
N ILE A 112 7.34 -0.52 4.50
CA ILE A 112 8.00 -0.90 3.26
C ILE A 112 7.27 -2.11 2.69
N THR A 113 6.85 -2.00 1.44
CA THR A 113 6.21 -3.08 0.69
C THR A 113 7.04 -3.44 -0.54
N GLU A 114 6.96 -4.69 -0.98
CA GLU A 114 7.38 -5.06 -2.32
C GLU A 114 6.53 -4.30 -3.35
N ASP A 115 7.18 -3.90 -4.45
CA ASP A 115 6.50 -3.32 -5.59
C ASP A 115 5.76 -4.41 -6.39
N LEU A 116 4.56 -4.10 -6.85
CA LEU A 116 3.75 -5.01 -7.65
C LEU A 116 4.13 -4.84 -9.12
N THR A 117 5.25 -5.43 -9.54
CA THR A 117 5.73 -5.36 -10.92
C THR A 117 5.99 -6.75 -11.53
N PRO A 118 5.77 -6.93 -12.85
CA PRO A 118 5.13 -5.98 -13.76
C PRO A 118 3.59 -6.02 -13.64
N THR A 119 2.96 -4.84 -13.56
CA THR A 119 1.49 -4.70 -13.53
C THR A 119 1.03 -3.47 -14.30
N ILE A 120 -0.28 -3.42 -14.62
CA ILE A 120 -0.98 -2.25 -15.13
C ILE A 120 -2.24 -2.02 -14.29
N SER A 121 -2.65 -0.76 -14.07
CA SER A 121 -3.90 -0.47 -13.36
C SER A 121 -5.11 -0.89 -14.21
N LEU A 122 -6.22 -1.29 -13.58
CA LEU A 122 -7.44 -1.57 -14.36
C LEU A 122 -8.02 -0.30 -15.01
N GLU A 123 -7.71 0.90 -14.51
CA GLU A 123 -8.05 2.16 -15.18
C GLU A 123 -7.35 2.25 -16.55
N ASP A 124 -6.03 2.07 -16.57
CA ASP A 124 -5.24 2.14 -17.80
C ASP A 124 -5.56 0.98 -18.74
N TYR A 125 -5.72 -0.24 -18.20
CA TYR A 125 -6.07 -1.42 -19.00
C TYR A 125 -7.45 -1.30 -19.66
N CYS A 126 -8.39 -0.59 -19.03
CA CYS A 126 -9.74 -0.40 -19.54
C CYS A 126 -9.93 0.93 -20.29
N ALA A 127 -8.88 1.74 -20.43
CA ALA A 127 -8.98 3.13 -20.88
C ALA A 127 -9.60 3.27 -22.28
N ASP A 128 -9.33 2.33 -23.19
CA ASP A 128 -9.80 2.37 -24.56
C ASP A 128 -11.02 1.48 -24.84
N TRP A 129 -11.60 0.80 -23.83
CA TRP A 129 -12.69 -0.16 -24.00
C TRP A 129 -13.96 0.41 -24.64
N ALA A 130 -14.16 1.73 -24.58
CA ALA A 130 -15.27 2.40 -25.26
C ALA A 130 -15.16 2.32 -26.79
N VAL A 131 -13.94 2.26 -27.32
CA VAL A 131 -13.63 2.23 -28.76
C VAL A 131 -13.14 0.84 -29.19
N ASN A 132 -12.32 0.19 -28.35
CA ASN A 132 -11.75 -1.13 -28.57
C ASN A 132 -12.15 -2.08 -27.43
N PRO A 133 -13.41 -2.55 -27.40
CA PRO A 133 -13.86 -3.44 -26.33
C PRO A 133 -13.09 -4.77 -26.36
N PRO A 134 -12.76 -5.35 -25.20
CA PRO A 134 -12.18 -6.70 -25.14
C PRO A 134 -13.24 -7.75 -25.49
N ASP A 135 -12.82 -9.01 -25.56
CA ASP A 135 -13.77 -10.13 -25.52
C ASP A 135 -14.65 -10.02 -24.27
N ALA A 136 -15.95 -10.27 -24.43
CA ALA A 136 -16.91 -10.27 -23.33
C ALA A 136 -16.47 -11.20 -22.18
N GLN A 137 -15.83 -12.33 -22.48
CA GLN A 137 -15.29 -13.25 -21.48
C GLN A 137 -14.25 -12.59 -20.58
N VAL A 138 -13.30 -11.84 -21.18
CA VAL A 138 -12.26 -11.11 -20.44
C VAL A 138 -12.88 -10.04 -19.55
N LYS A 139 -13.83 -9.26 -20.09
CA LYS A 139 -14.57 -8.26 -19.31
C LYS A 139 -15.27 -8.88 -18.11
N TRP A 140 -16.02 -9.96 -18.31
CA TRP A 140 -16.74 -10.65 -17.23
C TRP A 140 -15.80 -11.26 -16.20
N MET A 141 -14.66 -11.79 -16.62
CA MET A 141 -13.65 -12.34 -15.73
C MET A 141 -13.09 -11.26 -14.79
N ILE A 142 -12.69 -10.11 -15.31
CA ILE A 142 -12.18 -8.98 -14.51
C ILE A 142 -13.25 -8.49 -13.53
N ILE A 143 -14.49 -8.32 -13.98
CA ILE A 143 -15.61 -7.91 -13.11
C ILE A 143 -15.81 -8.92 -11.96
N LYS A 144 -15.82 -10.23 -12.27
CA LYS A 144 -15.98 -11.29 -11.27
C LYS A 144 -14.82 -11.33 -10.28
N ARG A 145 -13.58 -11.12 -10.75
CA ARG A 145 -12.39 -11.09 -9.90
C ARG A 145 -12.44 -9.92 -8.93
N VAL A 146 -12.67 -8.70 -9.42
CA VAL A 146 -12.80 -7.50 -8.58
C VAL A 146 -13.96 -7.65 -7.58
N ALA A 147 -15.13 -8.10 -8.03
CA ALA A 147 -16.28 -8.34 -7.15
C ALA A 147 -15.96 -9.37 -6.06
N THR A 148 -15.16 -10.41 -6.37
CA THR A 148 -14.73 -11.41 -5.39
C THR A 148 -13.74 -10.85 -4.39
N MET A 149 -12.74 -10.07 -4.83
CA MET A 149 -11.81 -9.39 -3.95
C MET A 149 -12.56 -8.45 -2.99
N VAL A 150 -13.38 -7.54 -3.52
CA VAL A 150 -14.16 -6.58 -2.71
C VAL A 150 -15.11 -7.28 -1.75
N ARG A 151 -15.79 -8.36 -2.17
CA ARG A 151 -16.64 -9.17 -1.28
C ARG A 151 -15.85 -9.74 -0.11
N LYS A 152 -14.68 -10.33 -0.36
CA LYS A 152 -13.80 -10.88 0.68
C LYS A 152 -13.30 -9.80 1.62
N MET A 153 -12.90 -8.64 1.09
CA MET A 153 -12.49 -7.49 1.89
C MET A 153 -13.60 -7.07 2.87
N HIS A 154 -14.81 -6.83 2.36
CA HIS A 154 -15.95 -6.40 3.16
C HIS A 154 -16.38 -7.45 4.18
N ALA A 155 -16.48 -8.72 3.78
CA ALA A 155 -16.81 -9.82 4.69
C ALA A 155 -15.77 -9.99 5.80
N GLY A 156 -14.52 -9.65 5.51
CA GLY A 156 -13.41 -9.67 6.45
C GLY A 156 -13.24 -8.42 7.32
N GLY A 157 -14.15 -7.44 7.22
CA GLY A 157 -14.15 -6.20 8.00
C GLY A 157 -13.25 -5.09 7.44
N ILE A 158 -12.74 -5.23 6.21
CA ILE A 158 -11.91 -4.21 5.56
C ILE A 158 -12.77 -3.33 4.67
N ASN A 159 -12.72 -2.03 4.90
CA ASN A 159 -13.20 -1.02 3.97
C ASN A 159 -11.99 -0.34 3.32
N HIS A 160 -11.83 -0.46 2.00
CA HIS A 160 -10.69 0.09 1.27
C HIS A 160 -10.64 1.63 1.32
N ARG A 161 -11.79 2.31 1.49
CA ARG A 161 -11.98 3.79 1.48
C ARG A 161 -11.68 4.50 0.16
N ASP A 162 -10.76 3.97 -0.63
CA ASP A 162 -10.38 4.43 -1.96
C ASP A 162 -10.58 3.28 -2.98
N CYS A 163 -11.78 2.73 -3.08
CA CYS A 163 -12.06 1.50 -3.85
C CYS A 163 -12.27 1.79 -5.36
N TYR A 164 -11.30 2.42 -6.01
CA TYR A 164 -11.33 2.77 -7.45
C TYR A 164 -10.58 1.72 -8.29
N ILE A 165 -10.95 1.56 -9.58
CA ILE A 165 -10.32 0.58 -10.46
C ILE A 165 -8.81 0.83 -10.68
N CYS A 166 -8.34 2.06 -10.55
CA CYS A 166 -6.90 2.38 -10.60
C CYS A 166 -6.09 1.75 -9.44
N HIS A 167 -6.74 1.29 -8.37
CA HIS A 167 -6.11 0.57 -7.26
C HIS A 167 -6.16 -0.95 -7.38
N PHE A 168 -6.76 -1.48 -8.44
CA PHE A 168 -6.71 -2.90 -8.78
C PHE A 168 -5.71 -3.08 -9.92
N LEU A 169 -4.69 -3.91 -9.69
CA LEU A 169 -3.58 -4.09 -10.61
C LEU A 169 -3.70 -5.44 -11.31
N LEU A 170 -3.62 -5.41 -12.64
CA LEU A 170 -3.55 -6.59 -13.49
C LEU A 170 -2.09 -6.99 -13.68
N HIS A 171 -1.76 -8.23 -13.32
CA HIS A 171 -0.41 -8.76 -13.51
C HIS A 171 -0.09 -8.99 -14.98
N LEU A 172 1.14 -8.68 -15.38
CA LEU A 172 1.63 -8.81 -16.75
C LEU A 172 2.68 -9.93 -16.87
N PRO A 173 2.76 -10.62 -18.02
CA PRO A 173 1.88 -10.50 -19.18
C PRO A 173 0.49 -11.10 -18.90
N PHE A 174 -0.56 -10.40 -19.32
CA PHE A 174 -1.93 -10.90 -19.20
C PHE A 174 -2.30 -11.74 -20.41
N THR A 175 -2.75 -12.98 -20.17
CA THR A 175 -3.05 -13.95 -21.23
C THR A 175 -4.54 -14.12 -21.52
N GLY A 176 -5.40 -13.28 -20.91
CA GLY A 176 -6.86 -13.42 -21.00
C GLY A 176 -7.45 -14.49 -20.07
N ARG A 177 -6.66 -15.00 -19.12
CA ARG A 177 -7.05 -16.03 -18.14
C ARG A 177 -6.63 -15.61 -16.73
N GLU A 178 -7.41 -16.03 -15.74
CA GLU A 178 -7.10 -15.90 -14.31
C GLU A 178 -6.11 -16.97 -13.85
#